data_AF-A0A344LH56-F1
#
_entry.id   AF-A0A344LH56-F1
#
_cell.length_a   1.000
_cell.length_b   1.000
_cell.length_c   1.000
_cell.angle_alpha   90.00
_cell.angle_beta   90.00
_cell.angle_gamma   90.00
#
_symmetry.space_group_name_H-M   'P 1'
#
loop_
_entity.id
_entity.type
_entity.pdbx_description
1 polymer ?
#
loop_
_entity_poly.entity_id
_entity_poly.type
_entity_poly.pdbx_seq_one_letter_code
_entity_poly.pdbx_strand_id
1 'polypeptide(L)'
;MSRVTQGPHDHVITFGVTTGTLWLQVLVVAAALTVAACALVRPFFAEQERAARVAVAWAAAVAGVLTLLLTDGLDLPRQFAVVFLAGLGVPLFLARHAEPGTTLPLRLVHHLTPWVLLAAATGASVEFARAWLGAGSDRAGILLNTGLVIAMVGLSWFAVWRPSPGRSRAVVNAVGWALASAVVAGTAHVATLTVAAG
;
A
#
# COMPACT_ATOMS: atom_id res chain seq x y z
N MET A 1 -2.53 -54.32 16.11
CA MET A 1 -3.48 -53.22 16.37
C MET A 1 -3.08 -52.51 17.66
N SER A 2 -2.27 -51.46 17.56
CA SER A 2 -1.86 -50.63 18.70
C SER A 2 -2.56 -49.27 18.59
N ARG A 3 -3.50 -48.99 19.50
CA ARG A 3 -4.03 -47.65 19.70
C ARG A 3 -2.94 -46.79 20.33
N VAL A 4 -2.47 -45.79 19.59
CA VAL A 4 -1.73 -44.67 20.16
C VAL A 4 -2.79 -43.69 20.68
N THR A 5 -2.95 -43.63 22.00
CA THR A 5 -3.66 -42.54 22.68
C THR A 5 -2.75 -41.32 22.69
N GLN A 6 -2.93 -40.41 21.73
CA GLN A 6 -2.42 -39.03 21.86
C GLN A 6 -3.22 -38.34 22.96
N GLY A 7 -2.51 -37.92 24.01
CA GLY A 7 -3.10 -37.16 25.12
C GLY A 7 -3.55 -35.76 24.69
N PRO A 8 -4.43 -35.12 25.48
CA PRO A 8 -4.90 -33.78 25.22
C PRO A 8 -3.80 -32.78 25.59
N HIS A 9 -3.03 -32.34 24.59
CA HIS A 9 -2.22 -31.14 24.71
C HIS A 9 -3.03 -29.93 24.26
N ASP A 10 -4.08 -29.61 25.02
CA ASP A 10 -4.72 -28.30 25.00
C ASP A 10 -3.77 -27.29 25.66
N HIS A 11 -2.85 -26.75 24.86
CA HIS A 11 -2.29 -25.44 25.10
C HIS A 11 -2.91 -24.49 24.08
N VAL A 12 -4.21 -24.23 24.26
CA VAL A 12 -4.85 -23.06 23.68
C VAL A 12 -4.21 -21.85 24.35
N ILE A 13 -3.11 -21.37 23.77
CA ILE A 13 -2.60 -20.01 24.00
C ILE A 13 -3.60 -19.08 23.31
N THR A 14 -4.77 -18.88 23.94
CA THR A 14 -5.83 -17.96 23.51
C THR A 14 -5.50 -16.50 23.82
N PHE A 15 -4.25 -16.22 24.18
CA PHE A 15 -3.68 -14.87 24.33
C PHE A 15 -2.45 -14.76 23.41
N GLY A 16 -2.62 -14.29 22.18
CA GLY A 16 -1.47 -13.99 21.32
C GLY A 16 -1.79 -13.73 19.85
N VAL A 17 -2.72 -14.47 19.27
CA VAL A 17 -3.01 -14.37 17.82
C VAL A 17 -3.91 -13.16 17.51
N THR A 18 -4.90 -12.87 18.37
CA THR A 18 -5.81 -11.73 18.22
C THR A 18 -5.11 -10.39 18.48
N THR A 19 -4.30 -10.30 19.55
CA THR A 19 -3.53 -9.09 19.86
C THR A 19 -2.47 -8.79 18.81
N GLY A 20 -1.77 -9.82 18.32
CA GLY A 20 -0.77 -9.67 17.25
C GLY A 20 -1.39 -9.14 15.96
N THR A 21 -2.56 -9.66 15.57
CA THR A 21 -3.28 -9.22 14.36
C THR A 21 -3.78 -7.78 14.51
N LEU A 22 -4.29 -7.39 15.68
CA LEU A 22 -4.70 -6.01 15.97
C LEU A 22 -3.55 -5.01 15.82
N TRP A 23 -2.38 -5.31 16.39
CA TRP A 23 -1.21 -4.43 16.25
C TRP A 23 -0.75 -4.29 14.80
N LEU A 24 -0.76 -5.37 14.03
CA LEU A 24 -0.43 -5.33 12.61
C LEU A 24 -1.44 -4.48 11.82
N GLN A 25 -2.74 -4.58 12.12
CA GLN A 25 -3.77 -3.72 11.50
C GLN A 25 -3.56 -2.25 11.84
N VAL A 26 -3.30 -1.92 13.11
CA VAL A 26 -2.99 -0.55 13.54
C VAL A 26 -1.75 -0.03 12.81
N LEU A 27 -0.71 -0.85 12.69
CA LEU A 27 0.52 -0.49 11.99
C LEU A 27 0.28 -0.23 10.49
N VAL A 28 -0.53 -1.06 9.83
CA VAL A 28 -0.93 -0.86 8.42
C VAL A 28 -1.69 0.45 8.26
N VAL A 29 -2.70 0.69 9.10
CA VAL A 29 -3.53 1.91 9.01
C VAL A 29 -2.66 3.14 9.27
N ALA A 30 -1.83 3.13 10.30
CA ALA A 30 -0.93 4.24 10.61
C ALA A 30 0.05 4.52 9.46
N ALA A 31 0.66 3.48 8.89
CA ALA A 31 1.58 3.62 7.78
C ALA A 31 0.87 4.14 6.51
N ALA A 32 -0.29 3.59 6.17
CA ALA A 32 -1.10 4.02 5.04
C ALA A 32 -1.56 5.49 5.16
N LEU A 33 -2.04 5.90 6.34
CA LEU A 33 -2.42 7.29 6.61
C LEU A 33 -1.22 8.24 6.55
N THR A 34 -0.06 7.82 7.04
CA THR A 34 1.18 8.61 6.96
C THR A 34 1.57 8.84 5.50
N VAL A 35 1.54 7.79 4.67
CA VAL A 35 1.86 7.88 3.24
C VAL A 35 0.84 8.77 2.51
N ALA A 36 -0.45 8.60 2.79
CA ALA A 36 -1.52 9.42 2.22
C ALA A 36 -1.37 10.90 2.61
N ALA A 37 -1.12 11.19 3.89
CA ALA A 37 -0.89 12.55 4.37
C ALA A 37 0.33 13.18 3.70
N CYS A 38 1.45 12.47 3.63
CA CYS A 38 2.64 12.95 2.92
C CYS A 38 2.35 13.24 1.44
N ALA A 39 1.54 12.41 0.77
CA ALA A 39 1.15 12.63 -0.61
C ALA A 39 0.25 13.87 -0.78
N LEU A 40 -0.69 14.09 0.13
CA LEU A 40 -1.60 15.25 0.11
C LEU A 40 -0.86 16.57 0.35
N VAL A 41 0.09 16.61 1.30
CA VAL A 41 0.81 17.85 1.64
C VAL A 41 1.98 18.12 0.68
N ARG A 42 2.43 17.12 -0.08
CA ARG A 42 3.55 17.23 -1.02
C ARG A 42 3.53 18.45 -1.95
N PRO A 43 2.41 18.87 -2.56
CA PRO A 43 2.39 20.01 -3.48
C PRO A 43 2.76 21.33 -2.81
N PHE A 44 2.62 21.43 -1.49
CA PHE A 44 2.91 22.62 -0.70
C PHE A 44 4.38 22.75 -0.30
N PHE A 45 5.18 21.68 -0.48
CA PHE A 45 6.63 21.72 -0.22
C PHE A 45 7.42 21.93 -1.51
N ALA A 46 8.32 22.92 -1.51
CA ALA A 46 9.15 23.25 -2.66
C ALA A 46 10.17 22.14 -2.97
N GLU A 47 10.77 21.55 -1.93
CA GLU A 47 11.67 20.41 -2.07
C GLU A 47 11.51 19.47 -0.87
N GLN A 48 11.28 18.18 -1.14
CA GLN A 48 11.29 17.16 -0.08
C GLN A 48 12.71 16.72 0.21
N GLU A 49 13.10 16.82 1.48
CA GLU A 49 14.34 16.25 1.99
C GLU A 49 14.43 14.75 1.64
N ARG A 50 15.67 14.27 1.43
CA ARG A 50 15.92 12.85 1.11
C ARG A 50 15.42 11.94 2.23
N ALA A 51 15.59 12.35 3.49
CA ALA A 51 15.12 11.60 4.65
C ALA A 51 13.60 11.38 4.61
N ALA A 52 12.82 12.43 4.34
CA ALA A 52 11.37 12.34 4.22
C ALA A 52 10.93 11.38 3.09
N ARG A 53 11.57 11.45 1.91
CA ARG A 53 11.28 10.54 0.80
C ARG A 53 11.58 9.08 1.14
N VAL A 54 12.72 8.82 1.80
CA VAL A 54 13.10 7.48 2.25
C VAL A 54 12.10 6.97 3.29
N ALA A 55 11.70 7.81 4.25
CA ALA A 55 10.72 7.45 5.27
C ALA A 55 9.36 7.08 4.67
N VAL A 56 8.85 7.86 3.72
CA VAL A 56 7.58 7.57 3.04
C VAL A 56 7.67 6.30 2.20
N ALA A 57 8.77 6.10 1.47
CA ALA A 57 8.98 4.87 0.71
C ALA A 57 9.02 3.63 1.62
N TRP A 58 9.68 3.75 2.79
CA TRP A 58 9.68 2.71 3.81
C TRP A 58 8.29 2.45 4.38
N ALA A 59 7.56 3.50 4.75
CA ALA A 59 6.21 3.39 5.28
C ALA A 59 5.27 2.72 4.27
N ALA A 60 5.34 3.08 2.99
CA ALA A 60 4.53 2.47 1.94
C ALA A 60 4.92 0.99 1.70
N ALA A 61 6.21 0.66 1.71
CA ALA A 61 6.68 -0.71 1.58
C ALA A 61 6.24 -1.58 2.76
N VAL A 62 6.40 -1.08 3.98
CA VAL A 62 5.94 -1.76 5.21
C VAL A 62 4.43 -1.95 5.18
N ALA A 63 3.66 -0.90 4.87
CA ALA A 63 2.20 -0.99 4.75
C ALA A 63 1.79 -2.06 3.73
N GLY A 64 2.35 -2.01 2.51
CA GLY A 64 2.02 -2.98 1.46
C GLY A 64 2.38 -4.42 1.83
N VAL A 65 3.57 -4.65 2.40
CA VAL A 65 3.98 -5.99 2.86
C VAL A 65 3.06 -6.49 3.98
N LEU A 66 2.76 -5.65 4.96
CA LEU A 66 1.87 -6.02 6.05
C LEU A 66 0.46 -6.29 5.55
N THR A 67 -0.06 -5.52 4.61
CA THR A 67 -1.36 -5.80 3.97
C THR A 67 -1.33 -7.16 3.29
N LEU A 68 -0.28 -7.48 2.52
CA LEU A 68 -0.12 -8.79 1.88
C LEU A 68 -0.06 -9.95 2.89
N LEU A 69 0.56 -9.74 4.05
CA LEU A 69 0.66 -10.74 5.11
C LEU A 69 -0.65 -10.93 5.88
N LEU A 70 -1.44 -9.86 6.03
CA LEU A 70 -2.70 -9.87 6.77
C LEU A 70 -3.89 -10.34 5.95
N THR A 71 -3.80 -10.29 4.61
CA THR A 71 -4.87 -10.76 3.74
C THR A 71 -4.83 -12.26 3.50
N ASP A 72 -5.97 -12.93 3.70
CA ASP A 72 -6.18 -14.34 3.30
C ASP A 72 -6.14 -14.55 1.76
N GLY A 73 -6.15 -13.45 0.99
CA GLY A 73 -5.98 -13.48 -0.45
C GLY A 73 -6.05 -12.09 -1.09
N LEU A 74 -5.59 -12.01 -2.33
CA LEU A 74 -5.83 -10.88 -3.24
C LEU A 74 -6.81 -11.33 -4.33
N ASP A 75 -7.56 -10.41 -4.92
CA ASP A 75 -8.37 -10.70 -6.13
C ASP A 75 -7.49 -10.81 -7.40
N LEU A 76 -6.27 -11.33 -7.24
CA LEU A 76 -5.25 -11.43 -8.28
C LEU A 76 -4.49 -12.75 -8.16
N PRO A 77 -3.99 -13.30 -9.28
CA PRO A 77 -3.10 -14.45 -9.25
C PRO A 77 -1.90 -14.21 -8.33
N ARG A 78 -1.44 -15.25 -7.60
CA ARG A 78 -0.31 -15.16 -6.66
C ARG A 78 0.98 -14.55 -7.27
N GLN A 79 1.14 -14.64 -8.58
CA GLN A 79 2.26 -14.04 -9.32
C GLN A 79 2.33 -12.51 -9.17
N PHE A 80 1.18 -11.84 -8.97
CA PHE A 80 1.13 -10.39 -8.77
C PHE A 80 1.71 -9.96 -7.42
N ALA A 81 1.77 -10.84 -6.41
CA ALA A 81 2.45 -10.51 -5.15
C ALA A 81 3.92 -10.15 -5.38
N VAL A 82 4.61 -10.88 -6.27
CA VAL A 82 6.00 -10.58 -6.65
C VAL A 82 6.11 -9.25 -7.39
N VAL A 83 5.14 -8.95 -8.26
CA VAL A 83 5.07 -7.67 -8.98
C VAL A 83 4.87 -6.50 -8.01
N PHE A 84 4.00 -6.64 -7.02
CA PHE A 84 3.79 -5.61 -6.00
C PHE A 84 5.02 -5.44 -5.10
N LEU A 85 5.67 -6.53 -4.69
CA LEU A 85 6.93 -6.46 -3.93
C LEU A 85 8.03 -5.75 -4.72
N ALA A 86 8.18 -6.06 -6.01
CA ALA A 86 9.10 -5.34 -6.89
C ALA A 86 8.70 -3.86 -7.02
N GLY A 87 7.41 -3.58 -7.19
CA GLY A 87 6.85 -2.22 -7.27
C GLY A 87 7.07 -1.40 -6.00
N LEU A 88 7.11 -2.01 -4.82
CA LEU A 88 7.44 -1.33 -3.55
C LEU A 88 8.97 -1.21 -3.35
N GLY A 89 9.72 -2.23 -3.76
CA GLY A 89 11.17 -2.28 -3.59
C GLY A 89 11.93 -1.30 -4.49
N VAL A 90 11.46 -1.06 -5.71
CA VAL A 90 12.13 -0.15 -6.66
C VAL A 90 12.18 1.30 -6.12
N PRO A 91 11.06 1.93 -5.70
CA PRO A 91 11.08 3.25 -5.05
C PRO A 91 12.01 3.31 -3.83
N LEU A 92 12.05 2.25 -3.02
CA LEU A 92 12.91 2.18 -1.84
C LEU A 92 14.39 2.21 -2.22
N PHE A 93 14.76 1.39 -3.21
CA PHE A 93 16.11 1.34 -3.77
C PHE A 93 16.51 2.69 -4.35
N LEU A 94 15.62 3.33 -5.11
CA LEU A 94 15.86 4.64 -5.71
C LEU A 94 15.99 5.75 -4.66
N ALA A 95 15.13 5.77 -3.64
CA ALA A 95 15.21 6.75 -2.55
C ALA A 95 16.53 6.64 -1.78
N ARG A 96 17.06 5.41 -1.64
CA ARG A 96 18.34 5.15 -0.96
C ARG A 96 19.56 5.40 -1.82
N HIS A 97 19.53 5.11 -3.12
CA HIS A 97 20.73 5.12 -3.98
C HIS A 97 20.75 6.19 -5.06
N ALA A 98 19.73 7.06 -5.16
CA ALA A 98 19.79 8.22 -6.04
C ALA A 98 20.86 9.20 -5.54
N GLU A 99 22.08 9.07 -6.07
CA GLU A 99 23.11 10.09 -5.99
C GLU A 99 22.83 11.22 -6.99
N PRO A 100 23.27 12.47 -6.71
CA PRO A 100 23.04 13.61 -7.60
C PRO A 100 23.63 13.47 -9.02
N GLY A 101 24.53 12.49 -9.27
CA GLY A 101 25.33 12.39 -10.50
C GLY A 101 25.01 11.21 -11.43
N THR A 102 24.26 10.18 -11.01
CA THR A 102 23.99 9.00 -11.84
C THR A 102 22.73 9.18 -12.70
N THR A 103 22.93 9.59 -13.95
CA THR A 103 21.87 10.10 -14.85
C THR A 103 21.03 9.03 -15.55
N LEU A 104 21.55 7.82 -15.72
CA LEU A 104 20.90 6.76 -16.51
C LEU A 104 19.67 6.12 -15.86
N PRO A 105 19.74 5.61 -14.61
CA PRO A 105 18.58 4.95 -14.00
C PRO A 105 17.43 5.92 -13.71
N LEU A 106 17.73 7.19 -13.41
CA LEU A 106 16.69 8.20 -13.10
C LEU A 106 15.83 8.59 -14.31
N ARG A 107 16.37 8.60 -15.53
CA ARG A 107 15.59 8.93 -16.74
C ARG A 107 14.51 7.89 -17.03
N LEU A 108 14.87 6.60 -16.93
CA LEU A 108 13.93 5.51 -17.15
C LEU A 108 12.81 5.55 -16.09
N VAL A 109 13.19 5.78 -14.84
CA VAL A 109 12.25 5.93 -13.72
C VAL A 109 11.29 7.08 -13.98
N HIS A 110 11.78 8.25 -14.39
CA HIS A 110 10.91 9.40 -14.69
C HIS A 110 9.91 9.11 -15.81
N HIS A 111 10.32 8.32 -16.81
CA HIS A 111 9.44 7.93 -17.91
C HIS A 111 8.41 6.87 -17.49
N LEU A 112 8.78 5.91 -16.64
CA LEU A 112 7.90 4.84 -16.18
C LEU A 112 6.93 5.27 -15.09
N THR A 113 7.34 6.19 -14.21
CA THR A 113 6.52 6.61 -13.06
C THR A 113 5.10 7.06 -13.45
N PRO A 114 4.85 7.93 -14.46
CA PRO A 114 3.49 8.33 -14.79
C PRO A 114 2.63 7.14 -15.23
N TRP A 115 3.21 6.15 -15.92
CA TRP A 115 2.51 4.93 -16.32
C TRP A 115 2.18 4.04 -15.13
N VAL A 116 3.13 3.87 -14.20
CA VAL A 116 2.91 3.11 -12.96
C VAL A 116 1.83 3.79 -12.12
N LEU A 117 1.85 5.12 -12.00
CA LEU A 117 0.83 5.87 -11.28
C LEU A 117 -0.54 5.76 -11.93
N LEU A 118 -0.62 5.85 -13.26
CA LEU A 118 -1.87 5.70 -14.00
C LEU A 118 -2.43 4.27 -13.84
N ALA A 119 -1.58 3.26 -13.99
CA ALA A 119 -1.97 1.86 -13.81
C ALA A 119 -2.41 1.56 -12.37
N ALA A 120 -1.70 2.10 -11.38
CA ALA A 120 -2.06 1.95 -9.98
C ALA A 120 -3.37 2.69 -9.65
N ALA A 121 -3.55 3.91 -10.14
CA ALA A 121 -4.77 4.67 -9.93
C ALA A 121 -5.98 3.99 -10.56
N THR A 122 -5.87 3.59 -11.83
CA THR A 122 -6.94 2.87 -12.53
C THR A 122 -7.25 1.53 -11.87
N GLY A 123 -6.24 0.72 -11.56
CA GLY A 123 -6.41 -0.55 -10.88
C GLY A 123 -7.06 -0.40 -9.51
N ALA A 124 -6.56 0.50 -8.66
CA ALA A 124 -7.14 0.77 -7.35
C ALA A 124 -8.58 1.29 -7.45
N SER A 125 -8.87 2.21 -8.38
CA SER A 125 -10.23 2.72 -8.61
C SER A 125 -11.19 1.62 -9.04
N VAL A 126 -10.78 0.70 -9.90
CA VAL A 126 -11.60 -0.45 -10.31
C VAL A 126 -11.90 -1.35 -9.12
N GLU A 127 -10.89 -1.69 -8.32
CA GLU A 127 -11.07 -2.55 -7.14
C GLU A 127 -11.96 -1.89 -6.08
N PHE A 128 -11.77 -0.60 -5.80
CA PHE A 128 -12.63 0.14 -4.88
C PHE A 128 -14.06 0.28 -5.41
N ALA A 129 -14.24 0.55 -6.70
CA ALA A 129 -15.57 0.62 -7.31
C ALA A 129 -16.28 -0.75 -7.26
N ARG A 130 -15.56 -1.85 -7.52
CA ARG A 130 -16.09 -3.22 -7.41
C ARG A 130 -16.48 -3.55 -5.97
N ALA A 131 -15.64 -3.19 -5.00
CA ALA A 131 -15.93 -3.36 -3.59
C ALA A 131 -17.20 -2.61 -3.17
N TRP A 132 -17.39 -1.38 -3.67
CA TRP A 132 -18.53 -0.54 -3.29
C TRP A 132 -19.84 -0.89 -4.02
N LEU A 133 -19.76 -1.31 -5.28
CA LEU A 133 -20.94 -1.47 -6.14
C LEU A 133 -21.47 -2.89 -6.24
N GLY A 134 -20.69 -3.92 -5.92
CA GLY A 134 -21.08 -5.29 -6.31
C GLY A 134 -20.54 -6.44 -5.49
N ALA A 135 -19.78 -6.19 -4.43
CA ALA A 135 -19.26 -7.26 -3.59
C ALA A 135 -20.19 -7.52 -2.41
N GLY A 136 -20.70 -8.76 -2.28
CA GLY A 136 -21.23 -9.23 -1.00
C GLY A 136 -20.18 -9.07 0.11
N SER A 137 -20.62 -9.00 1.37
CA SER A 137 -19.78 -8.72 2.56
C SER A 137 -18.43 -9.44 2.54
N ASP A 138 -18.42 -10.69 2.11
CA ASP A 138 -17.27 -11.58 2.21
C ASP A 138 -16.19 -11.29 1.15
N ARG A 139 -16.57 -10.75 -0.02
CA ARG A 139 -15.61 -10.37 -1.07
C ARG A 139 -15.16 -8.92 -0.99
N ALA A 140 -15.94 -8.06 -0.32
CA ALA A 140 -15.62 -6.64 -0.20
C ALA A 140 -14.26 -6.42 0.48
N GLY A 141 -13.95 -7.17 1.55
CA GLY A 141 -12.66 -7.08 2.24
C GLY A 141 -11.45 -7.40 1.34
N ILE A 142 -11.55 -8.45 0.51
CA ILE A 142 -10.47 -8.86 -0.40
C ILE A 142 -10.21 -7.79 -1.47
N LEU A 143 -11.28 -7.25 -2.06
CA LEU A 143 -11.19 -6.19 -3.08
C LEU A 143 -10.62 -4.89 -2.49
N LEU A 144 -11.07 -4.49 -1.29
CA LEU A 144 -10.55 -3.31 -0.60
C LEU A 144 -9.06 -3.44 -0.30
N ASN A 145 -8.61 -4.59 0.20
CA ASN A 145 -7.20 -4.82 0.49
C ASN A 145 -6.36 -4.87 -0.79
N THR A 146 -6.88 -5.47 -1.86
CA THR A 146 -6.22 -5.48 -3.18
C THR A 146 -6.06 -4.05 -3.71
N GLY A 147 -7.12 -3.26 -3.67
CA GLY A 147 -7.09 -1.83 -4.03
C GLY A 147 -6.11 -1.03 -3.16
N LEU A 148 -6.04 -1.32 -1.85
CA LEU A 148 -5.11 -0.68 -0.94
C LEU A 148 -3.64 -0.99 -1.30
N VAL A 149 -3.30 -2.25 -1.57
CA VAL A 149 -1.94 -2.65 -2.00
C VAL A 149 -1.56 -1.94 -3.30
N ILE A 150 -2.45 -1.93 -4.28
CA ILE A 150 -2.22 -1.24 -5.56
C ILE A 150 -2.01 0.27 -5.33
N ALA A 151 -2.83 0.89 -4.48
CA ALA A 151 -2.70 2.30 -4.14
C ALA A 151 -1.39 2.61 -3.40
N MET A 152 -0.94 1.74 -2.49
CA MET A 152 0.35 1.88 -1.81
C MET A 152 1.53 1.82 -2.78
N VAL A 153 1.48 0.93 -3.77
CA VAL A 153 2.47 0.91 -4.86
C VAL A 153 2.43 2.22 -5.64
N GLY A 154 1.25 2.72 -6.01
CA GLY A 154 1.15 4.03 -6.66
C GLY A 154 1.78 5.15 -5.82
N LEU A 155 1.45 5.22 -4.53
CA LEU A 155 1.93 6.26 -3.63
C LEU A 155 3.44 6.15 -3.33
N SER A 156 4.01 4.94 -3.29
CA SER A 156 5.46 4.75 -3.12
C SER A 156 6.23 5.32 -4.32
N TRP A 157 5.73 5.09 -5.54
CA TRP A 157 6.28 5.69 -6.76
C TRP A 157 6.06 7.21 -6.80
N PHE A 158 4.90 7.67 -6.35
CA PHE A 158 4.63 9.11 -6.23
C PHE A 158 5.70 9.77 -5.35
N ALA A 159 6.00 9.22 -4.17
CA ALA A 159 6.97 9.79 -3.23
C ALA A 159 8.38 10.01 -3.81
N VAL A 160 8.82 9.11 -4.70
CA VAL A 160 10.16 9.16 -5.30
C VAL A 160 10.22 10.09 -6.52
N TRP A 161 9.11 10.23 -7.24
CA TRP A 161 9.05 11.00 -8.48
C TRP A 161 9.22 12.50 -8.26
N ARG A 162 10.25 13.13 -8.84
CA ARG A 162 10.40 14.59 -8.89
C ARG A 162 9.73 15.17 -10.16
N PRO A 163 8.64 15.95 -10.07
CA PRO A 163 8.09 16.59 -11.26
C PRO A 163 9.10 17.58 -11.87
N SER A 164 9.27 17.55 -13.19
CA SER A 164 9.79 18.72 -13.90
C SER A 164 8.71 19.82 -13.89
N PRO A 165 9.09 21.11 -13.83
CA PRO A 165 8.11 22.19 -13.89
C PRO A 165 7.27 22.10 -15.18
N GLY A 166 5.94 22.06 -15.06
CA GLY A 166 5.03 21.99 -16.22
C GLY A 166 3.64 21.37 -15.93
N ARG A 167 2.81 21.27 -16.97
CA ARG A 167 1.43 20.72 -16.92
C ARG A 167 1.35 19.31 -16.33
N SER A 168 2.37 18.48 -16.55
CA SER A 168 2.45 17.11 -16.02
C SER A 168 2.43 17.08 -14.48
N ARG A 169 2.88 18.14 -13.80
CA ARG A 169 2.86 18.23 -12.33
C ARG A 169 1.44 18.27 -11.79
N ALA A 170 0.54 19.04 -12.41
CA ALA A 170 -0.84 19.18 -11.95
C ALA A 170 -1.61 17.86 -12.07
N VAL A 171 -1.46 17.17 -13.21
CA VAL A 171 -2.12 15.87 -13.45
C VAL A 171 -1.62 14.82 -12.46
N VAL A 172 -0.31 14.71 -12.27
CA VAL A 172 0.26 13.72 -11.35
C VAL A 172 -0.10 14.02 -9.90
N ASN A 173 -0.16 15.29 -9.50
CA ASN A 173 -0.65 15.67 -8.16
C ASN A 173 -2.12 15.32 -7.98
N ALA A 174 -2.97 15.57 -8.97
CA ALA A 174 -4.39 15.20 -8.91
C ALA A 174 -4.57 13.69 -8.76
N VAL A 175 -3.79 12.88 -9.51
CA VAL A 175 -3.78 11.42 -9.37
C VAL A 175 -3.28 10.99 -7.98
N GLY A 176 -2.22 11.62 -7.47
CA GLY A 176 -1.69 11.35 -6.13
C GLY A 176 -2.71 11.68 -5.03
N TRP A 177 -3.44 12.79 -5.17
CA TRP A 177 -4.54 13.16 -4.27
C TRP A 177 -5.69 12.17 -4.34
N ALA A 178 -6.11 11.76 -5.54
CA ALA A 178 -7.16 10.76 -5.70
C ALA A 178 -6.79 9.44 -5.03
N LEU A 179 -5.55 8.96 -5.22
CA LEU A 179 -5.02 7.77 -4.56
C LEU A 179 -4.98 7.92 -3.03
N ALA A 180 -4.49 9.06 -2.53
CA ALA A 180 -4.44 9.33 -1.09
C ALA A 180 -5.84 9.36 -0.47
N SER A 181 -6.80 10.02 -1.11
CA SER A 181 -8.20 10.03 -0.68
C SER A 181 -8.81 8.64 -0.68
N ALA A 182 -8.52 7.82 -1.70
CA ALA A 182 -9.00 6.44 -1.77
C ALA A 182 -8.42 5.58 -0.64
N VAL A 183 -7.14 5.75 -0.29
CA VAL A 183 -6.52 5.08 0.86
C VAL A 183 -7.16 5.50 2.18
N VAL A 184 -7.42 6.80 2.38
CA VAL A 184 -8.09 7.30 3.59
C VAL A 184 -9.51 6.73 3.68
N ALA A 185 -10.26 6.73 2.58
CA ALA A 185 -11.60 6.15 2.54
C ALA A 185 -11.58 4.63 2.81
N GLY A 186 -10.66 3.90 2.19
CA GLY A 186 -10.51 2.45 2.36
C GLY A 186 -10.12 2.07 3.80
N THR A 187 -9.14 2.78 4.38
CA THR A 187 -8.73 2.55 5.78
C THR A 187 -9.83 2.91 6.77
N ALA A 188 -10.59 3.98 6.54
CA ALA A 188 -11.75 4.33 7.35
C ALA A 188 -12.84 3.25 7.28
N HIS A 189 -13.11 2.71 6.09
CA HIS A 189 -14.09 1.64 5.91
C HIS A 189 -13.67 0.36 6.66
N VAL A 190 -12.40 -0.04 6.55
CA VAL A 190 -11.87 -1.19 7.30
C VAL A 190 -12.00 -0.95 8.81
N ALA A 191 -11.63 0.24 9.31
CA ALA A 191 -11.77 0.56 10.73
C ALA A 191 -13.22 0.47 11.22
N THR A 192 -14.19 0.94 10.42
CA THR A 192 -15.62 0.83 10.80
C THR A 192 -16.11 -0.61 10.83
N LEU A 193 -15.67 -1.46 9.91
CA LEU A 193 -16.04 -2.88 9.88
C LEU A 193 -15.44 -3.63 11.08
N THR A 194 -14.19 -3.32 11.46
CA THR A 194 -13.55 -3.92 12.63
C THR A 194 -14.25 -3.54 13.93
N VAL A 195 -14.72 -2.30 14.07
CA VAL A 195 -15.48 -1.85 15.26
C VAL A 195 -16.88 -2.49 15.31
N ALA A 196 -17.54 -2.70 14.17
CA ALA A 196 -18.87 -3.31 14.14
C ALA A 196 -18.86 -4.83 14.44
N ALA A 197 -17.71 -5.49 14.32
CA ALA A 197 -17.56 -6.94 14.53
C ALA A 197 -17.11 -7.33 15.94
N GLY A 198 -16.76 -6.35 16.80
CA GLY A 198 -16.35 -6.57 18.20
C GLY A 198 -17.43 -6.13 19.19
#